data_AF-A0A7X5Y5Z5-F1
#
_entry.id   AF-A0A7X5Y5Z5-F1
#
_cell.length_a   1.000
_cell.length_b   1.000
_cell.length_c   1.000
_cell.angle_alpha   90.00
_cell.angle_beta   90.00
_cell.angle_gamma   90.00
#
_symmetry.space_group_name_H-M   'P 1'
#
loop_
_entity.id
_entity.type
_entity.pdbx_description
1 polymer ?
#
loop_
_entity_poly.entity_id
_entity_poly.type
_entity_poly.pdbx_seq_one_letter_code
_entity_poly.pdbx_strand_id
1 'polypeptide(L)'
;MPDRPRKQKWCWTGAQELTSRFDEIEFSPAARSAGRRWSGRSLCCARGRMVDKPSVAGLGAVLEQLLQTPQTTTHAIPRGPGFYAWWCQKQHLEDTSVPLPYEQRPPTPAEWSLLYVGISPSGPASTLDVSSRVARNHVGGNIGSSTFRQTLAVLLVAKLRLQPRTGSDRARLTDEKPPSDWLKQSCGLTYALVADPWLLEPAVISELAPPLNISHGCHPYAQVAKRTRMELRRACGL
;
A
#
# COMPACT_ATOMS: atom_id res chain seq x y z
N MET A 1 22.46 -17.65 -44.62
CA MET A 1 21.34 -17.64 -43.66
C MET A 1 21.91 -17.95 -42.28
N PRO A 2 22.22 -16.97 -41.42
CA PRO A 2 22.65 -17.31 -40.07
C PRO A 2 21.43 -17.57 -39.18
N ASP A 3 21.58 -18.63 -38.41
CA ASP A 3 20.62 -19.31 -37.56
C ASP A 3 20.09 -18.39 -36.43
N ARG A 4 18.77 -18.41 -36.19
CA ARG A 4 18.17 -17.69 -35.05
C ARG A 4 18.45 -18.48 -33.77
N PRO A 5 19.04 -17.88 -32.72
CA PRO A 5 19.25 -18.62 -31.48
C PRO A 5 17.90 -18.96 -30.84
N ARG A 6 17.76 -20.24 -30.46
CA ARG A 6 16.64 -20.79 -29.70
C ARG A 6 16.37 -19.95 -28.45
N LYS A 7 15.10 -19.60 -28.22
CA LYS A 7 14.62 -18.96 -27.00
C LYS A 7 15.00 -19.83 -25.79
N GLN A 8 16.01 -19.41 -25.03
CA GLN A 8 16.28 -19.97 -23.72
C GLN A 8 15.09 -19.69 -22.81
N LYS A 9 14.44 -20.75 -22.33
CA LYS A 9 13.54 -20.68 -21.17
C LYS A 9 14.39 -20.37 -19.95
N TRP A 10 14.47 -19.10 -19.58
CA TRP A 10 15.01 -18.70 -18.29
C TRP A 10 14.00 -19.10 -17.21
N CYS A 11 14.26 -20.22 -16.55
CA CYS A 11 13.60 -20.55 -15.29
C CYS A 11 14.20 -19.61 -14.23
N TRP A 12 13.44 -18.62 -13.78
CA TRP A 12 13.92 -17.63 -12.82
C TRP A 12 13.93 -18.26 -11.42
N THR A 13 15.11 -18.58 -10.90
CA THR A 13 15.37 -18.99 -9.50
C THR A 13 15.20 -17.84 -8.50
N GLY A 14 14.91 -16.62 -8.97
CA GLY A 14 14.86 -15.43 -8.13
C GLY A 14 13.65 -15.30 -7.21
N ALA A 15 12.60 -16.13 -7.35
CA ALA A 15 11.53 -16.15 -6.34
C ALA A 15 12.07 -16.69 -5.01
N GLN A 16 12.93 -17.71 -5.06
CA GLN A 16 13.65 -18.22 -3.89
C GLN A 16 14.74 -17.24 -3.44
N GLU A 17 15.40 -16.52 -4.34
CA GLU A 17 16.45 -15.55 -3.98
C GLU A 17 15.89 -14.24 -3.37
N LEU A 18 14.71 -13.78 -3.81
CA LEU A 18 13.97 -12.71 -3.13
C LEU A 18 13.49 -13.21 -1.75
N THR A 19 12.91 -14.42 -1.69
CA THR A 19 12.44 -15.01 -0.42
C THR A 19 13.61 -15.23 0.57
N SER A 20 14.76 -15.73 0.12
CA SER A 20 15.93 -15.96 0.97
C SER A 20 16.59 -14.67 1.45
N ARG A 21 16.52 -13.57 0.66
CA ARG A 21 16.93 -12.23 1.12
C ARG A 21 15.95 -11.62 2.12
N PHE A 22 14.71 -12.11 2.18
CA PHE A 22 13.70 -11.67 3.15
C PHE A 22 13.80 -12.40 4.49
N ASP A 23 14.34 -13.63 4.53
CA ASP A 23 14.57 -14.40 5.76
C ASP A 23 15.65 -13.79 6.68
N GLU A 24 16.55 -12.95 6.14
CA GLU A 24 17.55 -12.19 6.93
C GLU A 24 16.99 -10.93 7.60
N ILE A 25 15.71 -10.61 7.41
CA ILE A 25 15.07 -9.49 8.08
C ILE A 25 14.68 -9.92 9.50
N GLU A 26 15.61 -9.79 10.45
CA GLU A 26 15.28 -9.87 11.88
C GLU A 26 14.24 -8.79 12.23
N PHE A 27 12.98 -9.22 12.37
CA PHE A 27 11.99 -8.49 13.14
C PHE A 27 12.27 -8.78 14.61
N SER A 28 12.86 -7.83 15.34
CA SER A 28 12.82 -7.87 16.80
C SER A 28 11.34 -7.76 17.24
N PRO A 29 10.75 -8.79 17.89
CA PRO A 29 9.37 -8.76 18.31
C PRO A 29 9.26 -7.99 19.63
N ALA A 30 9.41 -6.66 19.56
CA ALA A 30 9.35 -5.80 20.73
C ALA A 30 8.31 -4.69 20.55
N ALA A 31 7.03 -5.08 20.57
CA ALA A 31 5.96 -4.35 21.24
C ALA A 31 4.64 -5.13 21.11
N ARG A 32 4.36 -6.03 22.06
CA ARG A 32 2.98 -6.37 22.37
C ARG A 32 2.32 -5.09 22.88
N SER A 33 1.57 -4.40 22.03
CA SER A 33 0.73 -3.28 22.45
C SER A 33 -0.46 -3.84 23.22
N ALA A 34 -0.24 -4.09 24.51
CA ALA A 34 -1.30 -4.09 25.50
C ALA A 34 -2.09 -2.78 25.34
N GLY A 35 -3.42 -2.89 25.35
CA GLY A 35 -4.35 -1.79 25.14
C GLY A 35 -3.93 -0.55 25.92
N ARG A 36 -3.39 0.44 25.20
CA ARG A 36 -3.19 1.78 25.71
C ARG A 36 -4.12 2.69 24.93
N ARG A 37 -5.11 3.19 25.65
CA ARG A 37 -5.88 4.39 25.31
C ARG A 37 -4.85 5.47 24.96
N TRP A 38 -4.78 5.87 23.69
CA TRP A 38 -3.93 6.97 23.25
C TRP A 38 -4.50 8.26 23.85
N SER A 39 -4.03 8.61 25.05
CA SER A 39 -4.15 9.97 25.56
C SER A 39 -3.12 10.81 24.82
N GLY A 40 -3.60 11.88 24.18
CA GLY A 40 -2.78 12.75 23.35
C GLY A 40 -1.52 13.22 24.08
N ARG A 41 -0.37 12.82 23.54
CA ARG A 41 0.86 13.63 23.52
C ARG A 41 1.86 12.98 22.57
N SER A 42 2.11 13.72 21.50
CA SER A 42 3.09 13.46 20.45
C SER A 42 4.48 13.21 21.05
N LEU A 43 5.12 12.12 20.63
CA LEU A 43 6.57 11.94 20.72
C LEU A 43 7.10 11.51 19.35
N CYS A 44 7.33 12.49 18.49
CA CYS A 44 8.32 12.37 17.43
C CYS A 44 9.64 12.95 17.96
N CYS A 45 10.68 12.13 18.03
CA CYS A 45 12.00 12.53 18.53
C CYS A 45 12.67 13.57 17.62
N ALA A 46 12.95 14.73 18.23
CA ALA A 46 14.20 15.51 18.18
C ALA A 46 14.79 15.90 16.79
N ARG A 47 14.42 17.09 16.32
CA ARG A 47 15.25 18.34 16.36
C ARG A 47 14.56 19.44 15.54
N GLY A 48 14.19 20.54 16.22
CA GLY A 48 14.29 21.89 15.65
C GLY A 48 13.28 22.36 14.60
N ARG A 49 11.99 22.37 14.96
CA ARG A 49 11.00 23.47 14.76
C ARG A 49 9.61 22.89 15.03
N MET A 50 8.95 23.35 16.09
CA MET A 50 7.49 23.24 16.15
C MET A 50 6.97 24.12 15.02
N VAL A 51 6.70 23.50 13.88
CA VAL A 51 5.83 24.10 12.87
C VAL A 51 4.44 23.98 13.47
N ASP A 52 3.78 25.11 13.73
CA ASP A 52 2.39 25.12 14.15
C ASP A 52 1.59 24.20 13.21
N LYS A 53 1.00 23.13 13.77
CA LYS A 53 0.20 22.16 13.01
C LYS A 53 -0.94 23.00 12.42
N PRO A 54 -1.03 23.20 11.09
CA PRO A 54 -2.13 23.95 10.54
C PRO A 54 -3.43 23.31 11.04
N SER A 55 -4.35 24.13 11.52
CA SER A 55 -5.73 23.73 11.72
C SER A 55 -6.28 23.32 10.36
N VAL A 56 -6.09 22.07 9.96
CA VAL A 56 -6.60 21.57 8.70
C VAL A 56 -8.06 21.23 8.94
N ALA A 57 -8.91 22.24 8.80
CA ALA A 57 -10.35 22.07 8.82
C ALA A 57 -10.72 20.86 7.94
N GLY A 58 -11.52 19.95 8.50
CA GLY A 58 -11.93 18.72 7.81
C GLY A 58 -11.08 17.47 8.08
N LEU A 59 -9.90 17.56 8.73
CA LEU A 59 -9.10 16.36 9.06
C LEU A 59 -9.90 15.33 9.88
N GLY A 60 -10.59 15.78 10.94
CA GLY A 60 -11.38 14.90 11.79
C GLY A 60 -12.48 14.15 11.03
N ALA A 61 -13.21 14.85 10.14
CA ALA A 61 -14.26 14.26 9.32
C ALA A 61 -13.71 13.25 8.30
N VAL A 62 -12.52 13.50 7.74
CA VAL A 62 -11.83 12.54 6.86
C VAL A 62 -11.44 11.28 7.63
N LEU A 63 -10.83 11.43 8.81
CA LEU A 63 -10.44 10.30 9.64
C LEU A 63 -11.66 9.47 10.06
N GLU A 64 -12.73 10.13 10.51
CA GLU A 64 -13.98 9.46 10.88
C GLU A 64 -14.53 8.58 9.75
N GLN A 65 -14.54 9.09 8.52
CA GLN A 65 -15.00 8.33 7.34
C GLN A 65 -14.04 7.18 6.98
N LEU A 66 -12.73 7.40 7.03
CA LEU A 66 -11.74 6.36 6.72
C LEU A 66 -11.69 5.25 7.77
N LEU A 67 -12.09 5.52 9.01
CA LEU A 67 -12.09 4.53 10.11
C LEU A 67 -13.41 3.74 10.21
N GLN A 68 -14.34 3.93 9.28
CA GLN A 68 -15.56 3.11 9.17
C GLN A 68 -15.23 1.64 8.81
N THR A 69 -16.25 0.77 8.83
CA THR A 69 -16.09 -0.63 8.43
C THR A 69 -15.75 -0.74 6.94
N PRO A 70 -14.62 -1.38 6.58
CA PRO A 70 -14.21 -1.55 5.19
C PRO A 70 -15.24 -2.34 4.39
N GLN A 71 -15.55 -1.86 3.20
CA GLN A 71 -16.46 -2.50 2.24
C GLN A 71 -15.66 -3.26 1.19
N THR A 72 -16.18 -4.39 0.70
CA THR A 72 -15.50 -5.13 -0.36
C THR A 72 -15.54 -4.36 -1.67
N THR A 73 -14.64 -4.70 -2.59
CA THR A 73 -14.47 -4.00 -3.88
C THR A 73 -15.66 -4.14 -4.84
N THR A 74 -16.66 -4.96 -4.52
CA THR A 74 -17.91 -5.07 -5.28
C THR A 74 -18.92 -3.96 -4.94
N HIS A 75 -18.74 -3.27 -3.81
CA HIS A 75 -19.59 -2.14 -3.45
C HIS A 75 -19.32 -0.92 -4.33
N ALA A 76 -20.35 -0.09 -4.51
CA ALA A 76 -20.25 1.13 -5.28
C ALA A 76 -19.17 2.06 -4.70
N ILE A 77 -18.20 2.43 -5.54
CA ILE A 77 -17.12 3.35 -5.17
C ILE A 77 -17.60 4.79 -5.39
N PRO A 78 -17.59 5.66 -4.36
CA PRO A 78 -18.06 7.03 -4.51
C PRO A 78 -17.26 7.79 -5.56
N ARG A 79 -17.96 8.63 -6.31
CA ARG A 79 -17.38 9.53 -7.32
C ARG A 79 -17.07 10.88 -6.69
N GLY A 80 -15.96 11.48 -7.09
CA GLY A 80 -15.49 12.76 -6.58
C GLY A 80 -14.07 12.73 -5.99
N PRO A 81 -13.51 13.92 -5.70
CA PRO A 81 -12.21 14.06 -5.07
C PRO A 81 -12.26 13.55 -3.63
N GLY A 82 -11.17 12.94 -3.16
CA GLY A 82 -11.09 12.42 -1.81
C GLY A 82 -9.97 11.42 -1.56
N PHE A 83 -10.14 10.70 -0.46
CA PHE A 83 -9.28 9.65 0.04
C PHE A 83 -9.88 8.27 -0.19
N TYR A 84 -9.01 7.27 -0.30
CA TYR A 84 -9.33 5.86 -0.17
C TYR A 84 -8.30 5.19 0.75
N ALA A 85 -8.77 4.33 1.65
CA ALA A 85 -7.89 3.52 2.49
C ALA A 85 -8.15 2.03 2.24
N TRP A 86 -7.05 1.30 2.01
CA TRP A 86 -7.02 -0.15 1.83
C TRP A 86 -6.79 -0.84 3.16
N TRP A 87 -7.68 -1.77 3.46
CA TRP A 87 -7.68 -2.59 4.66
C TRP A 87 -7.53 -4.05 4.26
N CYS A 88 -6.71 -4.82 4.96
CA CYS A 88 -6.58 -6.25 4.75
C CYS A 88 -7.23 -7.02 5.90
N GLN A 89 -7.94 -8.10 5.58
CA GLN A 89 -8.42 -8.99 6.62
C GLN A 89 -7.23 -9.64 7.32
N LYS A 90 -7.29 -9.69 8.65
CA LYS A 90 -6.19 -10.14 9.52
C LYS A 90 -5.65 -11.52 9.14
N GLN A 91 -6.53 -12.44 8.70
CA GLN A 91 -6.15 -13.80 8.27
C GLN A 91 -5.24 -13.84 7.04
N HIS A 92 -5.17 -12.76 6.26
CA HIS A 92 -4.36 -12.67 5.04
C HIS A 92 -3.04 -11.90 5.23
N LEU A 93 -2.74 -11.40 6.43
CA LEU A 93 -1.49 -10.67 6.69
C LEU A 93 -0.24 -11.56 6.61
N GLU A 94 -0.42 -12.86 6.78
CA GLU A 94 0.64 -13.88 6.69
C GLU A 94 0.77 -14.50 5.29
N ASP A 95 -0.05 -14.08 4.32
CA ASP A 95 0.09 -14.52 2.92
C ASP A 95 1.35 -13.96 2.24
N THR A 96 2.01 -12.98 2.85
CA THR A 96 3.16 -12.27 2.27
C THR A 96 4.50 -12.87 2.71
N SER A 97 5.49 -12.83 1.81
CA SER A 97 6.87 -13.31 2.08
C SER A 97 7.53 -12.63 3.27
N VAL A 98 7.20 -11.36 3.51
CA VAL A 98 7.47 -10.67 4.77
C VAL A 98 6.11 -10.36 5.40
N PRO A 99 5.80 -10.83 6.61
CA PRO A 99 4.50 -10.59 7.23
C PRO A 99 4.14 -9.10 7.26
N LEU A 100 2.91 -8.78 6.91
CA LEU A 100 2.39 -7.42 7.06
C LEU A 100 2.07 -7.14 8.54
N PRO A 101 2.41 -5.95 9.07
CA PRO A 101 2.08 -5.62 10.45
C PRO A 101 0.55 -5.53 10.61
N TYR A 102 0.07 -5.95 11.78
CA TYR A 102 -1.33 -5.79 12.15
C TYR A 102 -1.56 -4.37 12.69
N GLU A 103 -2.08 -3.49 11.84
CA GLU A 103 -2.32 -2.08 12.11
C GLU A 103 -3.81 -1.83 12.36
N GLN A 104 -4.25 -2.15 13.57
CA GLN A 104 -5.62 -1.85 14.00
C GLN A 104 -5.82 -0.36 14.23
N ARG A 105 -6.98 0.17 13.84
CA ARG A 105 -7.38 1.56 14.09
C ARG A 105 -8.85 1.62 14.52
N PRO A 106 -9.16 1.60 15.83
CA PRO A 106 -10.54 1.79 16.28
C PRO A 106 -11.14 3.12 15.77
N PRO A 107 -12.44 3.18 15.44
CA PRO A 107 -13.46 2.14 15.65
C PRO A 107 -13.53 1.06 14.56
N THR A 108 -12.60 1.01 13.60
CA THR A 108 -12.58 -0.05 12.58
C THR A 108 -12.57 -1.44 13.24
N PRO A 109 -13.39 -2.40 12.76
CA PRO A 109 -13.46 -3.74 13.34
C PRO A 109 -12.10 -4.47 13.35
N ALA A 110 -11.85 -5.28 14.39
CA ALA A 110 -10.54 -5.88 14.68
C ALA A 110 -10.08 -6.95 13.69
N GLU A 111 -10.96 -7.42 12.80
CA GLU A 111 -10.60 -8.29 11.69
C GLU A 111 -9.89 -7.54 10.56
N TRP A 112 -9.84 -6.20 10.59
CA TRP A 112 -9.21 -5.38 9.56
C TRP A 112 -7.91 -4.74 10.05
N SER A 113 -6.91 -4.74 9.18
CA SER A 113 -5.61 -4.09 9.35
C SER A 113 -5.41 -3.04 8.26
N LEU A 114 -5.04 -1.82 8.64
CA LEU A 114 -4.76 -0.75 7.69
C LEU A 114 -3.48 -1.07 6.90
N LEU A 115 -3.55 -1.02 5.57
CA LEU A 115 -2.37 -1.21 4.72
C LEU A 115 -1.86 0.08 4.10
N TYR A 116 -2.75 0.85 3.49
CA TYR A 116 -2.38 1.95 2.62
C TYR A 116 -3.48 3.01 2.55
N VAL A 117 -3.10 4.29 2.50
CA VAL A 117 -4.00 5.41 2.25
C VAL A 117 -3.53 6.16 1.01
N GLY A 118 -4.45 6.52 0.11
CA GLY A 118 -4.13 7.39 -1.01
C GLY A 118 -5.24 8.36 -1.32
N ILE A 119 -4.93 9.29 -2.22
CA ILE A 119 -5.85 10.33 -2.67
C ILE A 119 -6.12 10.24 -4.17
N SER A 120 -7.26 10.79 -4.57
CA SER A 120 -7.49 11.23 -5.94
C SER A 120 -8.42 12.43 -5.92
N PRO A 121 -8.10 13.53 -6.63
CA PRO A 121 -6.90 13.75 -7.42
C PRO A 121 -5.64 13.93 -6.55
N SER A 122 -4.46 13.80 -7.16
CA SER A 122 -3.17 13.94 -6.46
C SER A 122 -2.67 15.39 -6.34
N GLY A 123 -3.47 16.36 -6.77
CA GLY A 123 -3.12 17.77 -6.85
C GLY A 123 -4.05 18.53 -7.81
N PRO A 124 -3.96 19.88 -7.88
CA PRO A 124 -4.90 20.71 -8.64
C PRO A 124 -4.94 20.41 -10.14
N ALA A 125 -3.84 19.92 -10.72
CA ALA A 125 -3.75 19.58 -12.14
C ALA A 125 -4.26 18.17 -12.49
N SER A 126 -4.58 17.35 -11.48
CA SER A 126 -5.08 15.99 -11.68
C SER A 126 -6.60 16.00 -11.65
N THR A 127 -7.21 15.37 -12.65
CA THR A 127 -8.68 15.37 -12.85
C THR A 127 -9.33 14.03 -12.49
N LEU A 128 -8.53 13.04 -12.07
CA LEU A 128 -9.05 11.72 -11.71
C LEU A 128 -9.73 11.76 -10.34
N ASP A 129 -10.86 11.09 -10.24
CA ASP A 129 -11.60 10.92 -8.99
C ASP A 129 -11.28 9.58 -8.29
N VAL A 130 -11.76 9.43 -7.05
CA VAL A 130 -11.53 8.23 -6.23
C VAL A 130 -12.02 6.97 -6.95
N SER A 131 -13.22 7.01 -7.53
CA SER A 131 -13.81 5.90 -8.29
C SER A 131 -12.91 5.44 -9.43
N SER A 132 -12.47 6.37 -10.28
CA SER A 132 -11.61 6.07 -11.43
C SER A 132 -10.25 5.54 -10.98
N ARG A 133 -9.63 6.15 -9.97
CA ARG A 133 -8.33 5.73 -9.44
C ARG A 133 -8.38 4.30 -8.90
N VAL A 134 -9.38 3.99 -8.07
CA VAL A 134 -9.51 2.66 -7.47
C VAL A 134 -9.82 1.61 -8.53
N ALA A 135 -10.84 1.85 -9.38
CA ALA A 135 -11.26 0.89 -10.37
C ALA A 135 -10.16 0.62 -11.43
N ARG A 136 -9.54 1.67 -11.97
CA ARG A 136 -8.62 1.56 -13.11
C ARG A 136 -7.19 1.25 -12.71
N ASN A 137 -6.69 1.79 -11.59
CA ASN A 137 -5.29 1.62 -11.21
C ASN A 137 -5.09 0.49 -10.19
N HIS A 138 -6.00 0.34 -9.21
CA HIS A 138 -5.79 -0.61 -8.11
C HIS A 138 -6.48 -1.95 -8.34
N VAL A 139 -7.75 -1.94 -8.75
CA VAL A 139 -8.54 -3.18 -8.93
C VAL A 139 -8.32 -3.80 -10.31
N GLY A 140 -8.39 -3.00 -11.38
CA GLY A 140 -8.24 -3.46 -12.76
C GLY A 140 -6.89 -3.14 -13.42
N GLY A 141 -5.98 -2.50 -12.68
CA GLY A 141 -4.74 -1.95 -13.24
C GLY A 141 -3.54 -2.90 -13.21
N ASN A 142 -2.39 -2.36 -13.63
CA ASN A 142 -1.09 -3.01 -13.52
C ASN A 142 -0.24 -2.39 -12.40
N ILE A 143 0.76 -3.14 -11.91
CA ILE A 143 1.65 -2.65 -10.85
C ILE A 143 2.33 -1.32 -11.22
N GLY A 144 2.73 -1.08 -12.47
CA GLY A 144 3.43 0.16 -12.81
C GLY A 144 2.56 1.42 -12.73
N SER A 145 1.24 1.31 -12.64
CA SER A 145 0.31 2.44 -12.48
C SER A 145 -0.08 2.74 -11.01
N SER A 146 0.40 1.93 -10.06
CA SER A 146 0.07 2.03 -8.64
C SER A 146 1.26 1.66 -7.76
N THR A 147 1.74 2.63 -6.97
CA THR A 147 2.81 2.41 -5.99
C THR A 147 2.41 1.40 -4.92
N PHE A 148 1.13 1.40 -4.51
CA PHE A 148 0.56 0.40 -3.61
C PHE A 148 0.65 -1.00 -4.22
N ARG A 149 0.19 -1.19 -5.47
CA ARG A 149 0.26 -2.50 -6.14
C ARG A 149 1.70 -2.98 -6.33
N GLN A 150 2.67 -2.10 -6.58
CA GLN A 150 4.08 -2.51 -6.69
C GLN A 150 4.57 -3.11 -5.38
N THR A 151 4.37 -2.41 -4.26
CA THR A 151 4.78 -2.89 -2.95
C THR A 151 4.04 -4.18 -2.58
N LEU A 152 2.74 -4.27 -2.85
CA LEU A 152 1.96 -5.47 -2.55
C LEU A 152 2.38 -6.66 -3.41
N ALA A 153 2.62 -6.45 -4.71
CA ALA A 153 3.01 -7.52 -5.63
C ALA A 153 4.33 -8.17 -5.21
N VAL A 154 5.33 -7.38 -4.81
CA VAL A 154 6.59 -7.98 -4.35
C VAL A 154 6.43 -8.76 -3.05
N LEU A 155 5.58 -8.29 -2.13
CA LEU A 155 5.28 -9.02 -0.90
C LEU A 155 4.53 -10.34 -1.16
N LEU A 156 3.76 -10.43 -2.24
CA LEU A 156 2.99 -11.61 -2.63
C LEU A 156 3.68 -12.46 -3.71
N VAL A 157 4.91 -12.13 -4.11
CA VAL A 157 5.58 -12.75 -5.27
C VAL A 157 5.68 -14.26 -5.12
N ALA A 158 6.04 -14.76 -3.94
CA ALA A 158 6.18 -16.19 -3.67
C ALA A 158 4.81 -16.88 -3.61
N LYS A 159 3.88 -16.31 -2.84
CA LYS A 159 2.52 -16.86 -2.63
C LYS A 159 1.75 -16.99 -3.93
N LEU A 160 1.77 -15.95 -4.77
CA LEU A 160 1.02 -15.89 -6.01
C LEU A 160 1.85 -16.29 -7.24
N ARG A 161 3.11 -16.71 -7.04
CA ARG A 161 4.06 -17.11 -8.10
C ARG A 161 4.21 -16.06 -9.20
N LEU A 162 4.21 -14.79 -8.82
CA LEU A 162 4.24 -13.67 -9.76
C LEU A 162 5.59 -13.62 -10.48
N GLN A 163 5.57 -13.26 -11.76
CA GLN A 163 6.77 -13.15 -12.58
C GLN A 163 6.94 -11.69 -13.05
N PRO A 164 8.00 -10.99 -12.59
CA PRO A 164 8.37 -9.68 -13.14
C PRO A 164 8.64 -9.77 -14.64
N ARG A 165 8.22 -8.74 -15.38
CA ARG A 165 8.43 -8.62 -16.83
C ARG A 165 9.43 -7.50 -17.11
N THR A 166 10.47 -7.82 -17.87
CA THR A 166 11.46 -6.85 -18.36
C THR A 166 11.04 -6.21 -19.70
N GLY A 167 11.74 -5.14 -20.08
CA GLY A 167 11.53 -4.47 -21.38
C GLY A 167 10.36 -3.48 -21.41
N SER A 168 9.91 -2.99 -20.25
CA SER A 168 9.00 -1.85 -20.13
C SER A 168 9.73 -0.70 -19.43
N ASP A 169 9.31 0.52 -19.69
CA ASP A 169 9.70 1.75 -18.97
C ASP A 169 9.18 1.83 -17.51
N ARG A 170 8.33 0.86 -17.11
CA ARG A 170 7.65 0.82 -15.81
C ARG A 170 7.55 -0.62 -15.34
N ALA A 171 7.45 -0.82 -14.02
CA ALA A 171 7.35 -2.16 -13.46
C ALA A 171 6.09 -2.86 -14.02
N ARG A 172 6.24 -4.13 -14.40
CA ARG A 172 5.18 -4.96 -14.98
C ARG A 172 5.35 -6.39 -14.51
N LEU A 173 4.22 -7.09 -14.37
CA LEU A 173 4.21 -8.55 -14.27
C LEU A 173 3.90 -9.15 -15.64
N THR A 174 4.19 -10.44 -15.82
CA THR A 174 3.71 -11.19 -17.00
C THR A 174 2.20 -11.39 -16.94
N ASP A 175 1.64 -11.52 -15.73
CA ASP A 175 0.21 -11.59 -15.45
C ASP A 175 -0.14 -10.69 -14.26
N GLU A 176 -1.08 -9.77 -14.46
CA GLU A 176 -1.52 -8.77 -13.48
C GLU A 176 -2.82 -9.19 -12.77
N LYS A 177 -3.44 -10.30 -13.18
CA LYS A 177 -4.68 -10.81 -12.60
C LYS A 177 -4.51 -11.32 -11.15
N PRO A 178 -3.46 -12.11 -10.80
CA PRO A 178 -3.37 -12.67 -9.45
C PRO A 178 -3.32 -11.63 -8.33
N PRO A 179 -2.54 -10.52 -8.41
CA PRO A 179 -2.59 -9.48 -7.39
C PRO A 179 -3.96 -8.79 -7.30
N SER A 180 -4.64 -8.62 -8.44
CA SER A 180 -5.99 -8.04 -8.48
C SER A 180 -7.02 -8.94 -7.79
N ASP A 181 -6.93 -10.25 -8.00
CA ASP A 181 -7.83 -11.21 -7.36
C ASP A 181 -7.58 -11.27 -5.85
N TRP A 182 -6.31 -11.30 -5.43
CA TRP A 182 -5.96 -11.26 -4.00
C TRP A 182 -6.48 -9.98 -3.34
N LEU A 183 -6.33 -8.81 -3.97
CA LEU A 183 -6.90 -7.56 -3.45
C LEU A 183 -8.42 -7.63 -3.27
N LYS A 184 -9.14 -8.24 -4.22
CA LYS A 184 -10.61 -8.36 -4.14
C LYS A 184 -11.06 -9.34 -3.05
N GLN A 185 -10.28 -10.39 -2.81
CA GLN A 185 -10.58 -11.45 -1.86
C GLN A 185 -10.20 -11.08 -0.43
N SER A 186 -9.03 -10.46 -0.27
CA SER A 186 -8.40 -10.27 1.04
C SER A 186 -8.53 -8.86 1.58
N CYS A 187 -8.95 -7.89 0.75
CA CYS A 187 -9.00 -6.48 1.15
C CYS A 187 -10.38 -5.83 1.01
N GLY A 188 -10.58 -4.81 1.83
CA GLY A 188 -11.71 -3.90 1.82
C GLY A 188 -11.24 -2.45 1.70
N LEU A 189 -12.19 -1.57 1.45
CA LEU A 189 -11.97 -0.15 1.21
C LEU A 189 -12.89 0.70 2.07
N THR A 190 -12.36 1.86 2.46
CA THR A 190 -13.12 2.99 3.01
C THR A 190 -12.77 4.22 2.19
N TYR A 191 -13.65 5.21 2.20
CA TYR A 191 -13.52 6.41 1.38
C TYR A 191 -13.89 7.64 2.19
N ALA A 192 -13.28 8.78 1.86
CA ALA A 192 -13.70 10.07 2.39
C ALA A 192 -13.63 11.13 1.30
N LEU A 193 -14.78 11.71 0.91
CA LEU A 193 -14.81 12.74 -0.12
C LEU A 193 -14.44 14.10 0.47
N VAL A 194 -13.53 14.80 -0.22
CA VAL A 194 -13.10 16.17 0.12
C VAL A 194 -12.58 16.84 -1.14
N ALA A 195 -12.85 18.14 -1.31
CA ALA A 195 -12.54 18.87 -2.55
C ALA A 195 -11.04 18.85 -2.90
N ASP A 196 -10.19 19.15 -1.92
CA ASP A 196 -8.75 19.32 -2.12
C ASP A 196 -7.93 18.30 -1.28
N PRO A 197 -8.00 17.00 -1.60
CA PRO A 197 -7.43 15.96 -0.73
C PRO A 197 -5.92 16.07 -0.56
N TRP A 198 -5.21 16.65 -1.54
CA TRP A 198 -3.76 16.87 -1.47
C TRP A 198 -3.35 17.85 -0.36
N LEU A 199 -4.24 18.75 0.10
CA LEU A 199 -3.96 19.64 1.23
C LEU A 199 -3.96 18.89 2.56
N LEU A 200 -4.71 17.79 2.65
CA LEU A 200 -4.88 16.98 3.85
C LEU A 200 -3.99 15.73 3.85
N GLU A 201 -3.46 15.30 2.70
CA GLU A 201 -2.77 14.02 2.55
C GLU A 201 -1.62 13.79 3.56
N PRO A 202 -0.70 14.75 3.78
CA PRO A 202 0.37 14.56 4.76
C PRO A 202 -0.17 14.37 6.18
N ALA A 203 -1.21 15.12 6.56
CA ALA A 203 -1.80 15.04 7.89
C ALA A 203 -2.54 13.72 8.13
N VAL A 204 -3.33 13.27 7.14
CA VAL A 204 -4.07 12.01 7.20
C VAL A 204 -3.11 10.81 7.27
N ILE A 205 -2.08 10.78 6.40
CA ILE A 205 -1.10 9.68 6.39
C ILE A 205 -0.28 9.70 7.69
N SER A 206 0.09 10.87 8.21
CA SER A 206 0.82 10.97 9.48
C SER A 206 0.00 10.49 10.67
N GLU A 207 -1.31 10.74 10.68
CA GLU A 207 -2.19 10.35 11.78
C GLU A 207 -2.51 8.84 11.74
N LEU A 208 -2.83 8.31 10.55
CA LEU A 208 -3.17 6.90 10.39
C LEU A 208 -1.95 5.98 10.37
N ALA A 209 -0.77 6.52 10.05
CA ALA A 209 0.51 5.80 9.93
C ALA A 209 0.40 4.43 9.18
N PRO A 210 -0.18 4.39 7.96
CA PRO A 210 -0.31 3.14 7.21
C PRO A 210 1.07 2.55 6.84
N PRO A 211 1.25 1.22 6.95
CA PRO A 211 2.55 0.58 6.84
C PRO A 211 3.14 0.58 5.44
N LEU A 212 2.32 0.67 4.39
CA LEU A 212 2.77 0.64 2.99
C LEU A 212 2.89 2.02 2.34
N ASN A 213 2.57 3.11 3.07
CA ASN A 213 2.85 4.47 2.59
C ASN A 213 4.31 4.84 2.81
N ILE A 214 5.06 4.92 1.70
CA ILE A 214 6.46 5.37 1.72
C ILE A 214 6.56 6.90 1.72
N SER A 215 5.70 7.60 0.97
CA SER A 215 5.60 9.06 1.05
C SER A 215 4.70 9.47 2.21
N HIS A 216 5.10 10.51 2.94
CA HIS A 216 4.40 11.07 4.11
C HIS A 216 4.19 10.11 5.30
N GLY A 217 4.49 8.82 5.14
CA GLY A 217 4.40 7.82 6.20
C GLY A 217 5.58 7.88 7.16
N CYS A 218 5.30 7.60 8.43
CA CYS A 218 6.28 7.47 9.51
C CYS A 218 6.39 6.03 10.05
N HIS A 219 5.60 5.10 9.50
CA HIS A 219 5.56 3.73 9.97
C HIS A 219 6.91 3.02 9.75
N PRO A 220 7.47 2.29 10.74
CA PRO A 220 8.76 1.59 10.60
C PRO A 220 8.83 0.64 9.39
N TYR A 221 7.70 0.00 9.05
CA TYR A 221 7.57 -0.87 7.88
C TYR A 221 7.78 -0.17 6.54
N ALA A 222 7.71 1.17 6.48
CA ALA A 222 7.96 1.92 5.23
C ALA A 222 9.34 1.64 4.64
N GLN A 223 10.34 1.30 5.48
CA GLN A 223 11.67 0.89 4.99
C GLN A 223 11.65 -0.48 4.32
N VAL A 224 10.90 -1.43 4.86
CA VAL A 224 10.66 -2.74 4.23
C VAL A 224 9.96 -2.55 2.89
N ALA A 225 8.85 -1.80 2.87
CA ALA A 225 8.11 -1.46 1.66
C ALA A 225 8.97 -0.78 0.59
N LYS A 226 9.85 0.15 0.99
CA LYS A 226 10.76 0.85 0.07
C LYS A 226 11.80 -0.10 -0.52
N ARG A 227 12.39 -0.98 0.30
CA ARG A 227 13.39 -1.96 -0.14
C ARG A 227 12.79 -2.99 -1.09
N THR A 228 11.70 -3.64 -0.71
CA THR A 228 11.05 -4.67 -1.54
C THR A 228 10.59 -4.08 -2.88
N ARG A 229 10.03 -2.86 -2.89
CA ARG A 229 9.64 -2.19 -4.13
C ARG A 229 10.84 -1.91 -5.05
N MET A 230 12.02 -1.59 -4.49
CA MET A 230 13.24 -1.42 -5.28
C MET A 230 13.70 -2.73 -5.91
N GLU A 231 13.58 -3.84 -5.20
CA GLU A 231 13.92 -5.17 -5.71
C GLU A 231 13.01 -5.60 -6.86
N LEU A 232 11.71 -5.35 -6.76
CA LEU A 232 10.78 -5.59 -7.87
C LEU A 232 11.15 -4.78 -9.11
N ARG A 233 11.53 -3.50 -8.94
CA ARG A 233 11.97 -2.65 -10.04
C ARG A 233 13.23 -3.21 -10.70
N ARG A 234 14.23 -3.63 -9.91
CA ARG A 234 15.44 -4.30 -10.41
C ARG A 234 15.09 -5.58 -11.19
N ALA A 235 14.17 -6.39 -10.68
CA ALA A 235 13.70 -7.60 -11.37
C ALA A 235 12.95 -7.29 -12.68
N CYS A 236 12.34 -6.10 -12.80
CA CYS A 236 11.78 -5.60 -14.06
C CYS A 236 12.82 -4.91 -14.98
N GLY A 237 14.07 -4.76 -14.54
CA GLY A 237 15.13 -4.05 -15.28
C GLY A 237 15.05 -2.52 -15.21
N LEU A 238 14.65 -1.96 -14.06
CA LEU A 238 14.37 -0.52 -13.82
C LEU A 238 15.10 0.09 -12.61
#